data_AF-A0A0G9MMU7-F1
#
_entry.id   AF-A0A0G9MMU7-F1
#
_cell.length_a   1.000
_cell.length_b   1.000
_cell.length_c   1.000
_cell.angle_alpha   90.00
_cell.angle_beta   90.00
_cell.angle_gamma   90.00
#
_symmetry.space_group_name_H-M   'P 1'
#
loop_
_entity.id
_entity.type
_entity.pdbx_description
1 polymer ?
#
loop_
_entity_poly.entity_id
_entity_poly.type
_entity_poly.pdbx_seq_one_letter_code
_entity_poly.pdbx_strand_id
1 'polypeptide(L)'
;MTWVWERIADKRAPRLERCGTALQVRIMRRAPLLLLPLLAACGQAAEAPVAETQRVSLDESAEREAMAEDSPDTSEAGWTVEEDGQAISFGNGEAEPFLTLDCQLDTAEPELRIIRHATALPGQEALFPIIGNGINARFLADATFAEDRWQWEARLLASDARLDVFGGTRDLIATLPGRGTLEIAGDRLPGEFVEWCRAGGTPPELAESEATEVSLAAKHE
;
A
#
# COMPACT_ATOMS: atom_id res chain seq x y z
N MET A 1 -1.98 15.23 -46.33
CA MET A 1 -2.51 16.49 -45.75
C MET A 1 -1.84 16.69 -44.40
N THR A 2 -1.00 17.72 -44.36
CA THR A 2 -0.48 18.51 -43.23
C THR A 2 -0.59 17.98 -41.80
N TRP A 3 0.59 17.66 -41.27
CA TRP A 3 1.03 17.73 -39.88
C TRP A 3 0.65 19.05 -39.20
N VAL A 4 0.20 19.01 -37.94
CA VAL A 4 0.21 20.16 -37.03
C VAL A 4 0.79 19.70 -35.69
N TRP A 5 2.03 20.13 -35.44
CA TRP A 5 2.71 20.15 -34.16
C TRP A 5 2.58 21.57 -33.59
N GLU A 6 1.98 21.75 -32.42
CA GLU A 6 1.95 23.02 -31.68
C GLU A 6 2.40 22.74 -30.23
N ARG A 7 3.70 22.83 -29.93
CA ARG A 7 4.40 23.96 -29.28
C ARG A 7 3.82 24.51 -27.96
N ILE A 8 4.62 24.28 -26.91
CA ILE A 8 5.13 25.24 -25.92
C ILE A 8 4.11 25.93 -24.99
N ALA A 9 4.21 25.59 -23.69
CA ALA A 9 4.12 26.57 -22.62
C ALA A 9 4.92 26.13 -21.38
N ASP A 10 6.19 26.55 -21.36
CA ASP A 10 7.05 26.70 -20.20
C ASP A 10 6.36 27.57 -19.13
N LYS A 11 6.03 27.02 -17.96
CA LYS A 11 5.63 27.80 -16.78
C LYS A 11 6.72 27.72 -15.71
N ARG A 12 7.54 28.78 -15.75
CA ARG A 12 8.61 29.13 -14.81
C ARG A 12 8.11 29.23 -13.37
N ALA A 13 8.89 28.67 -12.47
CA ALA A 13 8.81 28.87 -11.03
C ALA A 13 9.21 30.31 -10.63
N PRO A 14 8.57 30.93 -9.62
CA PRO A 14 9.04 32.19 -9.06
C PRO A 14 10.17 31.97 -8.05
N ARG A 15 11.29 32.63 -8.33
CA ARG A 15 12.46 32.86 -7.48
C ARG A 15 12.11 33.93 -6.45
N LEU A 16 12.14 33.62 -5.15
CA LEU A 16 12.08 34.64 -4.10
C LEU A 16 13.48 35.09 -3.72
N GLU A 17 13.71 36.36 -4.02
CA GLU A 17 14.97 37.07 -3.84
C GLU A 17 15.19 37.50 -2.39
N ARG A 18 16.48 37.55 -2.07
CA ARG A 18 17.07 38.10 -0.86
C ARG A 18 16.71 39.59 -0.73
N CYS A 19 16.19 40.00 0.42
CA CYS A 19 16.22 41.39 0.83
C CYS A 19 17.27 41.52 1.94
N GLY A 20 18.49 41.89 1.54
CA GLY A 20 19.50 42.43 2.43
C GLY A 20 19.75 43.88 2.02
N THR A 21 19.50 44.81 2.93
CA THR A 21 20.07 46.15 2.83
C THR A 21 20.60 46.57 4.19
N ALA A 22 21.90 46.84 4.18
CA ALA A 22 22.70 47.29 5.28
C ALA A 22 22.36 48.75 5.66
N LEU A 23 22.48 49.07 6.94
CA LEU A 23 23.01 50.37 7.32
C LEU A 23 24.02 50.19 8.47
N GLN A 24 25.28 50.27 8.07
CA GLN A 24 26.46 50.23 8.92
C GLN A 24 26.64 51.60 9.58
N VAL A 25 26.62 51.67 10.91
CA VAL A 25 27.15 52.81 11.67
C VAL A 25 28.47 52.40 12.32
N ARG A 26 29.54 53.08 11.88
CA ARG A 26 30.92 52.94 12.37
C ARG A 26 31.03 53.36 13.84
N ILE A 27 31.41 52.38 14.66
CA ILE A 27 32.48 52.39 15.68
C ILE A 27 32.96 53.78 16.15
N MET A 28 32.77 54.08 17.44
CA MET A 28 33.79 54.81 18.19
C MET A 28 33.99 54.19 19.59
N ARG A 29 35.21 53.67 19.77
CA ARG A 29 35.83 53.12 20.96
C ARG A 29 35.62 53.99 22.20
N ARG A 30 35.15 53.40 23.31
CA ARG A 30 35.84 53.33 24.63
C ARG A 30 35.28 52.13 25.42
N ALA A 31 36.17 51.22 25.82
CA ALA A 31 35.95 50.11 26.74
C ALA A 31 35.87 50.64 28.21
N PRO A 32 35.70 49.82 29.27
CA PRO A 32 35.43 48.38 29.36
C PRO A 32 34.34 48.01 30.41
N LEU A 33 34.07 46.71 30.57
CA LEU A 33 33.65 46.03 31.81
C LEU A 33 32.55 46.71 32.66
N LEU A 34 31.28 46.30 32.49
CA LEU A 34 30.25 46.30 33.55
C LEU A 34 28.92 45.81 32.94
N LEU A 35 28.81 44.51 32.64
CA LEU A 35 27.53 43.92 32.21
C LEU A 35 27.42 42.43 32.58
N LEU A 36 28.02 42.06 33.72
CA LEU A 36 27.98 40.70 34.27
C LEU A 36 26.95 40.42 35.40
N PRO A 37 26.06 41.33 35.90
CA PRO A 37 25.12 40.94 36.96
C PRO A 37 23.67 40.69 36.50
N LEU A 38 23.35 40.61 35.20
CA LEU A 38 21.95 40.41 34.77
C LEU A 38 21.53 38.93 34.61
N LEU A 39 22.41 37.96 34.87
CA LEU A 39 22.07 36.53 34.83
C LEU A 39 21.52 35.99 36.18
N ALA A 40 21.35 36.83 37.20
CA ALA A 40 20.88 36.41 38.52
C ALA A 40 19.41 36.78 38.83
N ALA A 41 18.59 37.11 37.81
CA ALA A 41 17.18 37.47 38.00
C ALA A 41 16.24 36.74 37.02
N CYS A 42 16.37 35.42 36.93
CA CYS A 42 15.30 34.53 36.44
C CYS A 42 15.04 33.46 37.50
N GLY A 43 14.57 33.90 38.67
CA GLY A 43 14.16 33.05 39.79
C GLY A 43 12.65 33.12 40.09
N GLN A 44 11.87 33.90 39.34
CA GLN A 44 10.42 33.78 39.37
C GLN A 44 10.04 32.69 38.39
N ALA A 45 9.90 31.47 38.90
CA ALA A 45 9.01 30.49 38.31
C ALA A 45 7.64 31.16 38.22
N ALA A 46 7.33 31.75 37.06
CA ALA A 46 5.95 31.90 36.67
C ALA A 46 5.37 30.49 36.77
N GLU A 47 4.40 30.31 37.65
CA GLU A 47 3.60 29.10 37.72
C GLU A 47 3.11 28.84 36.29
N ALA A 48 3.82 27.96 35.58
CA ALA A 48 3.25 27.29 34.44
C ALA A 48 1.91 26.75 34.95
N PRO A 49 0.79 26.91 34.22
CA PRO A 49 -0.40 26.17 34.59
C PRO A 49 0.06 24.73 34.65
N VAL A 50 0.07 24.18 35.86
CA VAL A 50 0.19 22.75 36.06
C VAL A 50 -0.91 22.21 35.18
N ALA A 51 -0.51 21.69 34.01
CA ALA A 51 -1.36 20.80 33.27
C ALA A 51 -1.60 19.71 34.27
N GLU A 52 -2.74 19.78 34.96
CA GLU A 52 -3.15 18.76 35.88
C GLU A 52 -3.05 17.49 35.07
N THR A 53 -2.09 16.64 35.43
CA THR A 53 -1.99 15.30 34.87
C THR A 53 -3.32 14.66 35.19
N GLN A 54 -4.24 14.72 34.23
CA GLN A 54 -5.56 14.15 34.31
C GLN A 54 -5.33 12.64 34.42
N ARG A 55 -5.32 12.15 35.66
CA ARG A 55 -5.35 10.72 35.93
C ARG A 55 -6.75 10.27 35.59
N VAL A 56 -6.94 9.80 34.36
CA VAL A 56 -8.15 9.09 33.97
C VAL A 56 -8.26 7.90 34.91
N SER A 57 -9.37 7.81 35.64
CA SER A 57 -9.64 6.63 36.45
C SER A 57 -9.85 5.46 35.50
N LEU A 58 -9.09 4.37 35.68
CA LEU A 58 -9.25 3.17 34.85
C LEU A 58 -10.64 2.53 35.04
N ASP A 59 -11.33 2.88 36.14
CA ASP A 59 -12.71 2.47 36.44
C ASP A 59 -13.73 3.05 35.44
N GLU A 60 -13.48 4.25 34.89
CA GLU A 60 -14.32 4.85 33.84
C GLU A 60 -13.98 4.34 32.43
N SER A 61 -12.87 3.62 32.27
CA SER A 61 -12.54 2.91 31.04
C SER A 61 -13.26 1.57 31.08
N ALA A 62 -14.53 1.54 30.69
CA ALA A 62 -15.22 0.27 30.46
C ALA A 62 -14.27 -0.63 29.64
N GLU A 63 -13.82 -1.75 30.23
CA GLU A 63 -13.05 -2.78 29.53
C GLU A 63 -13.86 -3.15 28.30
N ARG A 64 -13.48 -2.59 27.14
CA ARG A 64 -14.00 -3.10 25.87
C ARG A 64 -13.27 -4.41 25.65
N GLU A 65 -14.03 -5.50 25.67
CA GLU A 65 -13.53 -6.78 25.21
C GLU A 65 -12.80 -6.58 23.88
N ALA A 66 -11.58 -7.12 23.80
CA ALA A 66 -10.80 -7.04 22.58
C ALA A 66 -11.59 -7.79 21.49
N MET A 67 -12.13 -7.06 20.52
CA MET A 67 -12.81 -7.62 19.34
C MET A 67 -11.80 -8.15 18.30
N ALA A 68 -10.63 -8.58 18.76
CA ALA A 68 -9.61 -9.14 17.90
C ALA A 68 -9.97 -10.60 17.61
N GLU A 69 -9.97 -10.95 16.34
CA GLU A 69 -10.14 -12.33 15.89
C GLU A 69 -8.81 -13.06 15.96
N ASP A 70 -8.88 -14.36 16.28
CA ASP A 70 -7.73 -15.24 16.17
C ASP A 70 -7.29 -15.38 14.71
N SER A 71 -6.00 -15.67 14.50
CA SER A 71 -5.49 -15.98 13.17
C SER A 71 -6.07 -17.34 12.71
N PRO A 72 -6.59 -17.45 11.48
CA PRO A 72 -7.11 -18.72 11.00
C PRO A 72 -5.99 -19.74 10.81
N ASP A 73 -6.34 -21.03 10.89
CA ASP A 73 -5.44 -22.13 10.54
C ASP A 73 -5.34 -22.27 9.02
N THR A 74 -4.15 -22.04 8.48
CA THR A 74 -3.82 -22.12 7.05
C THR A 74 -3.04 -23.38 6.68
N SER A 75 -2.94 -24.37 7.57
CA SER A 75 -2.11 -25.57 7.37
C SER A 75 -2.55 -26.43 6.17
N GLU A 76 -3.81 -26.37 5.78
CA GLU A 76 -4.36 -27.05 4.60
C GLU A 76 -4.70 -26.08 3.45
N ALA A 77 -4.30 -24.81 3.58
CA ALA A 77 -4.68 -23.78 2.63
C ALA A 77 -3.82 -23.81 1.36
N GLY A 78 -4.45 -23.59 0.22
CA GLY A 78 -3.79 -23.52 -1.08
C GLY A 78 -4.46 -22.48 -1.97
N TRP A 79 -3.76 -22.13 -3.07
CA TRP A 79 -4.32 -21.26 -4.09
C TRP A 79 -5.13 -22.06 -5.11
N THR A 80 -6.31 -21.55 -5.46
CA THR A 80 -7.19 -22.10 -6.49
C THR A 80 -7.58 -20.99 -7.46
N VAL A 81 -7.85 -21.37 -8.72
CA VAL A 81 -8.41 -20.44 -9.72
C VAL A 81 -9.92 -20.53 -9.67
N GLU A 82 -10.60 -19.39 -9.64
CA GLU A 82 -12.05 -19.31 -9.66
C GLU A 82 -12.64 -19.69 -11.02
N GLU A 83 -13.93 -20.02 -11.06
CA GLU A 83 -14.59 -20.56 -12.27
C GLU A 83 -14.51 -19.64 -13.50
N ASP A 84 -14.51 -18.32 -13.29
CA ASP A 84 -14.43 -17.32 -14.37
C ASP A 84 -13.00 -17.04 -14.84
N GLY A 85 -11.99 -17.57 -14.14
CA GLY A 85 -10.57 -17.33 -14.38
C GLY A 85 -10.11 -15.90 -14.09
N GLN A 86 -10.96 -15.04 -13.55
CA GLN A 86 -10.66 -13.63 -13.25
C GLN A 86 -10.29 -13.41 -11.79
N ALA A 87 -10.34 -14.45 -10.97
CA ALA A 87 -9.89 -14.43 -9.60
C ALA A 87 -9.12 -15.71 -9.22
N ILE A 88 -8.27 -15.58 -8.21
CA ILE A 88 -7.69 -16.70 -7.47
C ILE A 88 -7.97 -16.54 -5.98
N SER A 89 -8.19 -17.66 -5.31
CA SER A 89 -8.55 -17.70 -3.89
C SER A 89 -7.57 -18.56 -3.11
N PHE A 90 -7.22 -18.10 -1.92
CA PHE A 90 -6.40 -18.81 -0.95
C PHE A 90 -7.26 -19.24 0.22
N GLY A 91 -7.39 -20.54 0.45
CA GLY A 91 -8.25 -21.08 1.50
C GLY A 91 -8.13 -22.59 1.66
N ASN A 92 -8.84 -23.13 2.66
CA ASN A 92 -8.86 -24.55 2.96
C ASN A 92 -9.90 -25.26 2.09
N GLY A 93 -9.47 -25.84 0.95
CA GLY A 93 -10.34 -26.61 0.06
C GLY A 93 -11.55 -25.82 -0.44
N GLU A 94 -12.76 -26.37 -0.26
CA GLU A 94 -14.04 -25.74 -0.68
C GLU A 94 -14.65 -24.83 0.40
N ALA A 95 -13.96 -24.59 1.52
CA ALA A 95 -14.44 -23.63 2.52
C ALA A 95 -14.33 -22.19 1.99
N GLU A 96 -14.96 -21.24 2.70
CA GLU A 96 -14.80 -19.81 2.43
C GLU A 96 -13.30 -19.46 2.36
N PRO A 97 -12.84 -18.78 1.29
CA PRO A 97 -11.44 -18.42 1.15
C PRO A 97 -11.04 -17.42 2.24
N PHE A 98 -9.76 -17.37 2.57
CA PHE A 98 -9.21 -16.36 3.48
C PHE A 98 -8.82 -15.09 2.74
N LEU A 99 -8.31 -15.22 1.53
CA LEU A 99 -7.83 -14.12 0.70
C LEU A 99 -8.18 -14.40 -0.76
N THR A 100 -8.67 -13.41 -1.48
CA THR A 100 -8.90 -13.49 -2.93
C THR A 100 -8.14 -12.37 -3.63
N LEU A 101 -7.49 -12.70 -4.74
CA LEU A 101 -7.00 -11.72 -5.69
C LEU A 101 -7.95 -11.75 -6.89
N ASP A 102 -8.57 -10.62 -7.20
CA ASP A 102 -9.57 -10.49 -8.24
C ASP A 102 -9.16 -9.39 -9.22
N CYS A 103 -9.12 -9.71 -10.51
CA CYS A 103 -8.69 -8.80 -11.56
C CYS A 103 -9.88 -8.22 -12.31
N GLN A 104 -10.03 -6.90 -12.23
CA GLN A 104 -11.09 -6.15 -12.91
C GLN A 104 -10.58 -5.68 -14.27
N LEU A 105 -11.02 -6.37 -15.33
CA LEU A 105 -10.60 -6.15 -16.71
C LEU A 105 -11.48 -5.15 -17.48
N ASP A 106 -12.62 -4.75 -16.92
CA ASP A 106 -13.61 -3.86 -17.55
C ASP A 106 -13.25 -2.35 -17.43
N THR A 107 -12.11 -2.06 -16.82
CA THR A 107 -11.55 -0.72 -16.64
C THR A 107 -10.57 -0.36 -17.77
N ALA A 108 -10.28 0.94 -17.96
CA ALA A 108 -9.35 1.39 -18.99
C ALA A 108 -7.91 0.88 -18.74
N GLU A 109 -7.56 0.67 -17.47
CA GLU A 109 -6.32 0.06 -17.01
C GLU A 109 -6.71 -1.00 -15.98
N PRO A 110 -6.37 -2.30 -16.18
CA PRO A 110 -6.80 -3.37 -15.29
C PRO A 110 -6.49 -3.06 -13.82
N GLU A 111 -7.44 -3.35 -12.93
CA GLU A 111 -7.30 -3.16 -11.49
C GLU A 111 -7.25 -4.50 -10.78
N LEU A 112 -6.35 -4.64 -9.80
CA LEU A 112 -6.33 -5.78 -8.90
C LEU A 112 -7.01 -5.40 -7.57
N ARG A 113 -8.03 -6.18 -7.21
CA ARG A 113 -8.68 -6.16 -5.90
C ARG A 113 -8.05 -7.25 -5.02
N ILE A 114 -7.58 -6.87 -3.85
CA ILE A 114 -7.09 -7.78 -2.81
C ILE A 114 -8.17 -7.83 -1.73
N ILE A 115 -8.87 -8.96 -1.62
CA ILE A 115 -10.03 -9.13 -0.74
C ILE A 115 -9.64 -10.03 0.42
N ARG A 116 -9.65 -9.50 1.65
CA ARG A 116 -9.44 -10.29 2.87
C ARG A 116 -10.80 -10.65 3.47
N HIS A 117 -11.10 -11.95 3.47
CA HIS A 117 -12.34 -12.52 3.99
C HIS A 117 -12.29 -12.67 5.50
N ALA A 118 -12.57 -11.58 6.19
CA ALA A 118 -12.74 -11.50 7.63
C ALA A 118 -13.89 -10.54 7.93
N THR A 119 -14.39 -10.50 9.17
CA THR A 119 -15.49 -9.60 9.50
C THR A 119 -15.05 -8.14 9.32
N ALA A 120 -15.71 -7.42 8.43
CA ALA A 120 -15.58 -5.96 8.31
C ALA A 120 -16.86 -5.29 8.82
N LEU A 121 -16.74 -4.04 9.28
CA LEU A 121 -17.88 -3.22 9.65
C LEU A 121 -17.87 -1.93 8.83
N PRO A 122 -19.04 -1.31 8.56
CA PRO A 122 -19.12 -0.09 7.78
C PRO A 122 -18.15 0.99 8.26
N GLY A 123 -17.43 1.60 7.33
CA GLY A 123 -16.53 2.73 7.59
C GLY A 123 -15.23 2.39 8.30
N GLN A 124 -14.86 1.11 8.39
CA GLN A 124 -13.53 0.71 8.85
C GLN A 124 -12.50 0.82 7.72
N GLU A 125 -11.28 1.19 8.10
CA GLU A 125 -10.12 1.29 7.21
C GLU A 125 -8.92 0.71 7.97
N ALA A 126 -8.00 0.06 7.26
CA ALA A 126 -6.83 -0.54 7.85
C ALA A 126 -5.63 -0.50 6.89
N LEU A 127 -4.43 -0.45 7.48
CA LEU A 127 -3.23 -0.84 6.75
C LEU A 127 -3.15 -2.37 6.77
N PHE A 128 -3.18 -2.97 5.58
CA PHE A 128 -3.03 -4.41 5.37
C PHE A 128 -1.62 -4.70 4.85
N PRO A 129 -0.62 -4.89 5.73
CA PRO A 129 0.71 -5.31 5.34
C PRO A 129 0.72 -6.75 4.80
N ILE A 130 1.36 -6.93 3.65
CA ILE A 130 1.74 -8.23 3.12
C ILE A 130 3.26 -8.22 2.93
N ILE A 131 3.91 -9.26 3.45
CA ILE A 131 5.36 -9.40 3.48
C ILE A 131 5.71 -10.71 2.83
N GLY A 132 6.59 -10.67 1.85
CA GLY A 132 7.03 -11.86 1.13
C GLY A 132 7.89 -11.49 -0.06
N ASN A 133 8.61 -12.46 -0.62
CA ASN A 133 9.44 -12.26 -1.81
C ASN A 133 10.43 -11.09 -1.74
N GLY A 134 10.90 -10.75 -0.54
CA GLY A 134 11.83 -9.63 -0.30
C GLY A 134 11.18 -8.25 -0.30
N ILE A 135 9.85 -8.19 -0.36
CA ILE A 135 9.04 -6.98 -0.41
C ILE A 135 8.15 -6.89 0.84
N ASN A 136 7.97 -5.67 1.35
CA ASN A 136 6.98 -5.34 2.37
C ASN A 136 6.02 -4.32 1.77
N ALA A 137 4.88 -4.81 1.30
CA ALA A 137 3.84 -4.00 0.72
C ALA A 137 2.80 -3.65 1.80
N ARG A 138 2.35 -2.40 1.81
CA ARG A 138 1.26 -1.95 2.68
C ARG A 138 0.12 -1.48 1.79
N PHE A 139 -1.01 -2.14 1.93
CA PHE A 139 -2.22 -1.84 1.21
C PHE A 139 -3.17 -1.05 2.11
N LEU A 140 -3.87 -0.07 1.54
CA LEU A 140 -4.99 0.58 2.21
C LEU A 140 -6.20 -0.30 1.93
N ALA A 141 -6.72 -0.93 2.98
CA ALA A 141 -7.87 -1.81 2.91
C ALA A 141 -9.06 -1.14 3.57
N ASP A 142 -10.15 -1.04 2.83
CA ASP A 142 -11.39 -0.42 3.28
C ASP A 142 -12.47 -1.48 3.45
N ALA A 143 -13.36 -1.27 4.42
CA ALA A 143 -14.57 -2.06 4.53
C ALA A 143 -15.52 -1.70 3.38
N THR A 144 -15.71 -2.64 2.46
CA THR A 144 -16.58 -2.51 1.29
C THR A 144 -17.77 -3.46 1.40
N PHE A 145 -18.95 -3.02 0.98
CA PHE A 145 -20.14 -3.87 0.92
C PHE A 145 -20.21 -4.56 -0.45
N ALA A 146 -20.05 -5.88 -0.47
CA ALA A 146 -20.13 -6.73 -1.65
C ALA A 146 -20.70 -8.10 -1.24
N GLU A 147 -21.38 -8.79 -2.16
CA GLU A 147 -21.93 -10.14 -1.90
C GLU A 147 -22.77 -10.23 -0.62
N ASP A 148 -23.61 -9.21 -0.40
CA ASP A 148 -24.49 -9.07 0.77
C ASP A 148 -23.79 -9.06 2.14
N ARG A 149 -22.48 -8.78 2.17
CA ARG A 149 -21.68 -8.66 3.39
C ARG A 149 -20.64 -7.55 3.30
N TRP A 150 -20.09 -7.18 4.45
CA TRP A 150 -18.93 -6.29 4.51
C TRP A 150 -17.66 -7.13 4.46
N GLN A 151 -16.75 -6.76 3.56
CA GLN A 151 -15.44 -7.39 3.39
C GLN A 151 -14.33 -6.34 3.38
N TRP A 152 -13.09 -6.77 3.65
CA TRP A 152 -11.92 -5.90 3.57
C TRP A 152 -11.34 -5.94 2.17
N GLU A 153 -11.12 -4.77 1.58
CA GLU A 153 -10.69 -4.69 0.19
C GLU A 153 -9.65 -3.60 -0.02
N ALA A 154 -8.55 -3.95 -0.69
CA ALA A 154 -7.61 -2.98 -1.23
C ALA A 154 -7.65 -3.01 -2.76
N ARG A 155 -7.64 -1.83 -3.40
CA ARG A 155 -7.65 -1.68 -4.87
C ARG A 155 -6.39 -1.00 -5.35
N LEU A 156 -5.83 -1.51 -6.45
CA LEU A 156 -4.64 -0.98 -7.08
C LEU A 156 -4.73 -1.19 -8.59
N LEU A 157 -4.10 -0.31 -9.38
CA LEU A 157 -3.81 -0.64 -10.78
C LEU A 157 -2.94 -1.91 -10.82
N ALA A 158 -3.19 -2.79 -11.78
CA ALA A 158 -2.41 -4.02 -11.95
C ALA A 158 -0.92 -3.74 -12.18
N SER A 159 -0.59 -2.56 -12.72
CA SER A 159 0.79 -2.07 -12.93
C SER A 159 1.49 -1.58 -11.65
N ASP A 160 0.80 -1.51 -10.50
CA ASP A 160 1.42 -1.06 -9.24
C ASP A 160 2.49 -2.05 -8.77
N ALA A 161 3.70 -1.54 -8.55
CA ALA A 161 4.86 -2.35 -8.12
C ALA A 161 4.69 -2.98 -6.74
N ARG A 162 3.76 -2.50 -5.90
CA ARG A 162 3.45 -3.15 -4.61
C ARG A 162 2.89 -4.56 -4.79
N LEU A 163 2.29 -4.85 -5.95
CA LEU A 163 1.78 -6.18 -6.29
C LEU A 163 2.89 -7.21 -6.51
N ASP A 164 4.14 -6.77 -6.69
CA ASP A 164 5.29 -7.66 -6.80
C ASP A 164 5.52 -8.50 -5.52
N VAL A 165 4.88 -8.14 -4.39
CA VAL A 165 4.89 -8.95 -3.17
C VAL A 165 4.33 -10.37 -3.39
N PHE A 166 3.36 -10.49 -4.30
CA PHE A 166 2.78 -11.78 -4.71
C PHE A 166 3.63 -12.51 -5.75
N GLY A 167 4.61 -11.81 -6.34
CA GLY A 167 5.52 -12.41 -7.32
C GLY A 167 6.55 -13.30 -6.65
N GLY A 168 6.80 -14.49 -7.18
CA GLY A 168 7.81 -15.43 -6.67
C GLY A 168 7.20 -16.76 -6.23
N THR A 169 7.89 -17.47 -5.33
CA THR A 169 7.48 -18.80 -4.83
C THR A 169 7.75 -18.96 -3.33
N ARG A 170 7.94 -17.85 -2.62
CA ARG A 170 8.26 -17.87 -1.18
C ARG A 170 6.99 -17.62 -0.39
N ASP A 171 7.00 -18.07 0.86
CA ASP A 171 5.90 -17.83 1.79
C ASP A 171 5.63 -16.33 1.95
N LEU A 172 4.35 -16.00 2.13
CA LEU A 172 3.87 -14.66 2.42
C LEU A 172 3.26 -14.62 3.82
N ILE A 173 3.34 -13.46 4.46
CA ILE A 173 2.65 -13.15 5.70
C ILE A 173 1.76 -11.95 5.42
N ALA A 174 0.45 -12.10 5.60
CA ALA A 174 -0.52 -11.03 5.40
C ALA A 174 -1.27 -10.77 6.70
N THR A 175 -1.04 -9.62 7.33
CA THR A 175 -1.61 -9.30 8.64
C THR A 175 -2.64 -8.20 8.51
N LEU A 176 -3.89 -8.49 8.88
CA LEU A 176 -4.93 -7.47 8.98
C LEU A 176 -5.15 -7.14 10.47
N PRO A 177 -4.85 -5.92 10.94
CA PRO A 177 -4.96 -5.57 12.35
C PRO A 177 -6.36 -5.87 12.93
N GLY A 178 -6.41 -6.64 14.01
CA GLY A 178 -7.67 -7.08 14.64
C GLY A 178 -8.39 -8.24 13.95
N ARG A 179 -7.88 -8.73 12.81
CA ARG A 179 -8.46 -9.82 11.99
C ARG A 179 -7.46 -10.96 11.72
N GLY A 180 -6.44 -11.03 12.57
CA GLY A 180 -5.39 -12.05 12.51
C GLY A 180 -4.37 -11.88 11.40
N THR A 181 -3.50 -12.89 11.29
CA THR A 181 -2.46 -13.03 10.28
C THR A 181 -2.70 -14.28 9.45
N LEU A 182 -2.51 -14.18 8.15
CA LEU A 182 -2.46 -15.32 7.24
C LEU A 182 -0.99 -15.70 7.02
N GLU A 183 -0.66 -16.96 7.30
CA GLU A 183 0.57 -17.59 6.82
C GLU A 183 0.23 -18.27 5.50
N ILE A 184 0.74 -17.70 4.40
CA ILE A 184 0.42 -18.14 3.04
C ILE A 184 1.63 -18.92 2.53
N ALA A 185 1.46 -20.22 2.28
CA ALA A 185 2.50 -21.05 1.70
C ALA A 185 2.92 -20.53 0.32
N GLY A 186 4.22 -20.60 0.03
CA GLY A 186 4.76 -20.15 -1.26
C GLY A 186 4.21 -20.95 -2.44
N ASP A 187 3.67 -20.24 -3.43
CA ASP A 187 3.14 -20.79 -4.68
C ASP A 187 3.54 -19.87 -5.85
N ARG A 188 3.58 -20.41 -7.06
CA ARG A 188 3.78 -19.64 -8.31
C ARG A 188 2.53 -18.92 -8.77
N LEU A 189 1.36 -19.48 -8.47
CA LEU A 189 0.08 -19.04 -9.03
C LEU A 189 -0.22 -17.55 -8.77
N PRO A 190 0.01 -16.96 -7.58
CA PRO A 190 -0.25 -15.55 -7.36
C PRO A 190 0.58 -14.63 -8.24
N GLY A 191 1.86 -14.96 -8.47
CA GLY A 191 2.74 -14.20 -9.35
C GLY A 191 2.28 -14.28 -10.80
N GLU A 192 1.95 -15.48 -11.27
CA GLU A 192 1.43 -15.69 -12.63
C GLU A 192 0.10 -14.96 -12.85
N PHE A 193 -0.78 -14.97 -11.85
CA PHE A 193 -2.05 -14.26 -11.88
C PHE A 193 -1.88 -12.73 -11.94
N VAL A 194 -0.95 -12.16 -11.15
CA VAL A 194 -0.65 -10.73 -11.22
C VAL A 194 -0.11 -10.33 -12.60
N GLU A 195 0.76 -11.14 -13.20
CA GLU A 195 1.25 -10.90 -14.56
C GLU A 195 0.15 -11.03 -15.62
N TRP A 196 -0.72 -12.01 -15.49
CA TRP A 196 -1.90 -12.16 -16.36
C TRP A 196 -2.84 -10.95 -16.25
N CYS A 197 -3.07 -10.45 -15.04
CA CYS A 197 -3.87 -9.25 -14.81
C CYS A 197 -3.21 -8.00 -15.43
N ARG A 198 -1.89 -7.85 -15.29
CA ARG A 198 -1.10 -6.79 -15.95
C ARG A 198 -1.21 -6.83 -17.48
N ALA A 199 -1.30 -8.03 -18.05
CA ALA A 199 -1.48 -8.27 -19.48
C ALA A 199 -2.94 -8.07 -19.95
N GLY A 200 -3.83 -7.57 -19.10
CA GLY A 200 -5.23 -7.34 -19.45
C GLY A 200 -5.99 -8.63 -19.69
N GLY A 201 -5.63 -9.70 -18.98
CA GLY A 201 -6.32 -10.97 -19.06
C GLY A 201 -5.97 -11.83 -20.29
N THR A 202 -4.95 -11.41 -21.05
CA THR A 202 -4.49 -12.15 -22.23
C THR A 202 -3.60 -13.32 -21.79
N PRO A 203 -3.92 -14.57 -22.11
CA PRO A 203 -3.02 -15.69 -21.85
C PRO A 203 -1.68 -15.45 -22.55
N PRO A 204 -0.54 -15.87 -21.96
CA PRO A 204 0.74 -15.80 -22.66
C PRO A 204 0.62 -16.58 -23.96
N GLU A 205 0.81 -15.90 -25.09
CA GLU A 205 0.82 -16.51 -26.41
C GLU A 205 1.85 -17.64 -26.38
N LEU A 206 1.38 -18.88 -26.48
CA LEU A 206 2.25 -20.04 -26.65
C LEU A 206 3.01 -19.75 -27.94
N ALA A 207 4.27 -19.33 -27.80
CA ALA A 207 5.15 -18.97 -28.89
C ALA A 207 4.90 -19.88 -30.10
N GLU A 208 4.36 -19.27 -31.14
CA GLU A 208 3.73 -19.91 -32.27
C GLU A 208 4.59 -21.05 -32.83
N SER A 209 4.00 -22.24 -32.95
CA SER A 209 4.53 -23.31 -33.80
C SER A 209 4.38 -23.01 -35.30
N GLU A 210 3.99 -21.79 -35.68
CA GLU A 210 3.88 -21.33 -37.07
C GLU A 210 5.23 -21.05 -37.75
N ALA A 211 6.36 -21.40 -37.12
CA ALA A 211 7.69 -21.35 -37.76
C ALA A 211 8.13 -22.69 -38.39
N THR A 212 7.40 -23.80 -38.23
CA THR A 212 7.83 -25.10 -38.81
C THR A 212 7.18 -25.41 -40.16
N GLU A 213 5.96 -24.95 -40.44
CA GLU A 213 5.25 -25.35 -41.67
C GLU A 213 5.74 -24.62 -42.94
N VAL A 214 6.21 -23.38 -42.82
CA VAL A 214 6.78 -22.65 -43.98
C VAL A 214 8.16 -23.17 -44.38
N SER A 215 8.90 -23.83 -43.47
CA SER A 215 10.21 -24.41 -43.79
C SER A 215 10.13 -25.79 -44.47
N LEU A 216 9.03 -26.52 -44.30
CA LEU A 216 8.82 -27.81 -44.97
C LEU A 216 8.31 -27.66 -46.41
N ALA A 217 7.55 -26.60 -46.69
CA ALA A 217 7.08 -26.30 -48.05
C ALA A 217 8.22 -25.84 -48.98
N ALA A 218 9.25 -25.16 -48.46
CA ALA A 218 10.38 -24.69 -49.25
C ALA A 218 11.46 -25.74 -49.55
N LYS A 219 11.33 -26.97 -49.01
CA LYS A 219 12.29 -28.07 -49.22
C LYS A 219 11.82 -29.11 -50.25
N HIS A 220 10.66 -28.90 -50.86
CA HIS A 220 10.03 -29.82 -51.81
C HIS A 220 9.74 -29.19 -53.20
N GLU A 221 10.42 -28.09 -53.56
CA GLU A 221 10.51 -27.59 -54.94
C GLU A 221 11.92 -27.80 -55.52
#